data_AF-A0A2T3L3D1-F1
#
_entry.id   AF-A0A2T3L3D1-F1
#
_cell.length_a   1.000
_cell.length_b   1.000
_cell.length_c   1.000
_cell.angle_alpha   90.00
_cell.angle_beta   90.00
_cell.angle_gamma   90.00
#
_symmetry.space_group_name_H-M   'P 1'
#
loop_
_entity.id
_entity.type
_entity.pdbx_description
1 polymer ?
#
loop_
_entity_poly.entity_id
_entity_poly.type
_entity_poly.pdbx_seq_one_letter_code
_entity_poly.pdbx_strand_id
1 'polypeptide(L)'
;MIVLFWILLTLVVAAWAKNWNRSFFLYLIISIILSPLAGGLILLISGKTQSSEDKKSDAERYNIITSTFVLRFRSDSEKHMQNVKARELFDDINAGRKVNIDSVKTMLSVM
;
A
#
# COMPACT_ATOMS: atom_id res chain seq x y z
N MET A 1 -6.33 20.63 2.85
CA MET A 1 -7.25 19.88 3.75
C MET A 1 -6.60 19.51 5.08
N ILE A 2 -5.38 18.94 5.10
CA ILE A 2 -4.70 18.53 6.35
C ILE A 2 -4.43 19.69 7.33
N VAL A 3 -4.11 20.88 6.81
CA VAL A 3 -3.80 22.09 7.62
C VAL A 3 -5.03 22.64 8.35
N LEU A 4 -6.22 22.57 7.73
CA LEU A 4 -7.47 23.00 8.35
C LEU A 4 -7.83 22.12 9.55
N PHE A 5 -7.65 20.80 9.41
CA PHE A 5 -7.90 19.84 10.49
C PHE A 5 -6.96 20.08 11.68
N TRP A 6 -5.70 20.42 11.38
CA TRP A 6 -4.69 20.75 12.40
C TRP A 6 -5.04 22.02 13.19
N ILE A 7 -5.50 23.06 12.49
CA ILE A 7 -5.96 24.30 13.12
C ILE A 7 -7.21 24.08 13.96
N LEU A 8 -8.16 23.27 13.48
CA LEU A 8 -9.38 22.96 14.22
C LEU A 8 -9.06 22.21 15.53
N LEU A 9 -8.15 21.24 15.48
CA LEU A 9 -7.75 20.44 16.64
C LEU A 9 -7.03 21.30 17.71
N THR A 10 -6.13 22.19 17.29
CA THR A 10 -5.44 23.10 18.21
C THR A 10 -6.40 24.08 18.88
N LEU A 11 -7.42 24.55 18.16
CA LEU A 11 -8.44 25.46 18.68
C LEU A 11 -9.36 24.79 19.72
N VAL A 12 -9.73 23.52 19.50
CA VAL A 12 -10.51 22.72 20.48
C VAL A 12 -9.72 22.50 21.77
N VAL A 13 -8.44 22.14 21.67
CA VAL A 13 -7.56 21.94 22.84
C VAL A 13 -7.35 23.25 23.61
N ALA A 14 -7.15 24.37 22.90
CA ALA A 14 -7.01 25.68 23.52
C ALA A 14 -8.31 26.16 24.20
N ALA A 15 -9.47 25.91 23.59
CA ALA A 15 -10.78 26.20 24.18
C ALA A 15 -11.06 25.35 25.42
N TRP A 16 -10.64 24.07 25.41
CA TRP A 16 -10.82 23.18 26.56
C TRP A 16 -9.92 23.58 27.74
N ALA A 17 -8.69 24.01 27.47
CA ALA A 17 -7.79 24.55 28.49
C ALA A 17 -8.30 25.84 29.13
N LYS A 18 -9.03 26.68 28.39
CA LYS A 18 -9.69 27.89 28.91
C LYS A 18 -10.73 27.55 30.00
N ASN A 19 -11.38 26.40 29.90
CA ASN A 19 -12.38 25.94 30.88
C ASN A 19 -11.76 25.51 32.22
N TRP A 20 -10.44 25.37 32.30
CA TRP A 20 -9.69 24.98 33.51
C TRP A 20 -9.02 26.19 34.20
N ASN A 21 -9.44 27.42 33.87
CA ASN A 21 -8.94 28.67 34.45
C ASN A 21 -7.41 28.86 34.35
N ARG A 22 -6.79 28.31 33.30
CA ARG A 22 -5.36 28.51 32.99
C ARG A 22 -5.19 29.39 31.74
N SER A 23 -4.06 30.11 31.67
CA SER A 23 -3.79 31.09 30.60
C SER A 23 -3.87 30.46 29.21
N PHE A 24 -4.87 30.90 28.44
CA PHE A 24 -5.14 30.51 27.05
C PHE A 24 -3.88 30.57 26.16
N PHE A 25 -3.08 31.62 26.31
CA PHE A 25 -1.88 31.84 25.50
C PHE A 25 -0.76 30.82 25.77
N LEU A 26 -0.54 30.45 27.04
CA LEU A 26 0.46 29.44 27.41
C LEU A 26 0.06 28.05 26.91
N TYR A 27 -1.24 27.72 26.97
CA TYR A 27 -1.75 26.45 26.47
C TYR A 27 -1.79 26.36 24.95
N LEU A 28 -1.92 27.50 24.24
CA LEU A 28 -1.80 27.53 22.78
C LEU A 28 -0.39 27.14 22.34
N ILE A 29 0.64 27.69 22.99
CA ILE A 29 2.05 27.35 22.72
C ILE A 29 2.34 25.89 23.10
N ILE A 30 1.84 25.43 24.26
CA ILE A 30 1.98 24.03 24.67
C ILE A 30 1.32 23.08 23.68
N SER A 31 0.12 23.43 23.18
CA SER A 31 -0.65 22.61 22.23
C SER A 31 0.04 22.51 20.88
N ILE A 32 0.72 23.56 20.44
CA ILE A 32 1.50 23.56 19.20
C ILE A 32 2.69 22.58 19.26
N ILE A 33 3.27 22.37 20.45
CA ILE A 33 4.37 21.42 20.69
C ILE A 33 3.82 20.02 21.01
N LEU A 34 2.72 19.92 21.75
CA LEU A 34 2.07 18.64 22.04
C LEU A 34 1.42 18.02 20.81
N SER A 35 1.00 18.80 19.82
CA SER A 35 0.36 18.29 18.61
C SER A 35 1.28 17.37 17.78
N PRO A 36 2.53 17.76 17.43
CA PRO A 36 3.45 16.85 16.77
C PRO A 36 3.89 15.70 17.69
N LEU A 37 3.91 15.92 19.01
CA LEU A 37 4.26 14.87 19.98
C LEU A 37 3.16 13.80 20.09
N ALA A 38 1.89 14.21 20.15
CA ALA A 38 0.74 13.32 20.15
C ALA A 38 0.56 12.64 18.79
N GLY A 39 0.75 13.38 17.69
CA GLY A 39 0.78 12.82 16.34
C GLY A 39 1.88 11.76 16.19
N GLY A 40 3.08 12.05 16.71
CA GLY A 40 4.20 11.10 16.74
C GLY A 40 3.90 9.88 17.61
N LEU A 41 3.28 10.05 18.77
CA LEU A 41 2.89 8.94 19.65
C LEU A 41 1.81 8.04 19.00
N ILE A 42 0.82 8.64 18.34
CA ILE A 42 -0.20 7.91 17.58
C ILE A 42 0.45 7.18 16.40
N LEU A 43 1.37 7.82 15.68
CA LEU A 43 2.10 7.19 14.57
C LEU A 43 2.95 6.00 15.05
N LEU A 44 3.57 6.14 16.22
CA LEU A 44 4.39 5.12 16.84
C LEU A 44 3.55 3.91 17.29
N ILE A 45 2.38 4.16 17.89
CA ILE A 45 1.45 3.09 18.34
C ILE A 45 0.72 2.45 17.16
N SER A 46 0.32 3.23 16.16
CA SER A 46 -0.39 2.73 14.96
C SER A 46 0.51 1.86 14.09
N GLY A 47 1.84 1.98 14.24
CA GLY A 47 2.80 1.21 13.49
C GLY A 47 2.72 1.48 11.98
N LYS A 48 3.62 0.83 11.21
CA LYS A 48 3.59 0.91 9.75
C LYS A 48 2.37 0.14 9.24
N THR A 49 1.26 0.83 9.06
CA THR A 49 0.15 0.33 8.24
C THR A 49 0.72 0.15 6.83
N GLN A 50 0.86 -1.10 6.38
CA GLN A 50 1.09 -1.37 4.97
C GLN A 50 -0.11 -0.79 4.24
N SER A 51 0.12 0.33 3.55
CA SER A 51 -0.94 1.06 2.89
C SER A 51 -1.74 0.09 2.03
N SER A 52 -3.07 0.11 2.16
CA SER A 52 -3.97 -0.69 1.31
C SER A 52 -3.78 -0.39 -0.18
N GLU A 53 -3.11 0.72 -0.49
CA GLU A 53 -2.70 1.14 -1.83
C GLU A 53 -1.56 0.28 -2.39
N ASP A 54 -0.58 -0.14 -1.57
CA ASP A 54 0.49 -1.06 -1.99
C ASP A 54 -0.09 -2.42 -2.38
N LYS A 55 -1.01 -2.96 -1.57
CA LYS A 55 -1.64 -4.26 -1.83
C LYS A 55 -2.50 -4.27 -3.10
N LYS A 56 -3.14 -3.13 -3.43
CA LYS A 56 -3.89 -2.99 -4.68
C LYS A 56 -2.96 -2.92 -5.88
N SER A 57 -1.87 -2.15 -5.78
CA SER A 57 -0.85 -2.07 -6.83
C SER A 57 -0.23 -3.44 -7.13
N ASP A 58 0.08 -4.22 -6.10
CA ASP A 58 0.69 -5.54 -6.26
C ASP A 58 -0.26 -6.56 -6.91
N ALA A 59 -1.56 -6.53 -6.55
CA ALA A 59 -2.56 -7.39 -7.17
C ALA A 59 -2.82 -7.03 -8.64
N GLU A 60 -2.79 -5.74 -8.98
CA GLU A 60 -2.92 -5.27 -10.35
C GLU A 60 -1.70 -5.69 -11.19
N ARG A 61 -0.49 -5.51 -10.66
CA ARG A 61 0.75 -6.00 -11.28
C ARG A 61 0.72 -7.51 -11.52
N TYR A 62 0.24 -8.29 -10.55
CA TYR A 62 0.07 -9.74 -10.70
C TYR A 62 -0.82 -10.09 -11.88
N ASN A 63 -2.00 -9.45 -11.99
CA ASN A 63 -2.95 -9.71 -13.06
C ASN A 63 -2.39 -9.34 -14.45
N ILE A 64 -1.69 -8.21 -14.56
CA ILE A 64 -1.07 -7.77 -15.82
C ILE A 64 0.01 -8.76 -16.27
N ILE A 65 0.93 -9.15 -15.38
CA ILE A 65 2.02 -10.05 -15.72
C ILE A 65 1.48 -11.44 -16.12
N THR A 66 0.52 -11.94 -15.37
CA THR A 66 -0.11 -13.25 -15.60
C THR A 66 -0.86 -13.28 -16.93
N SER A 67 -1.66 -12.24 -17.23
CA SER A 67 -2.38 -12.14 -18.50
C SER A 67 -1.44 -11.96 -19.70
N THR A 68 -0.38 -11.17 -19.55
CA THR A 68 0.65 -10.98 -20.59
C THR A 68 1.34 -12.31 -20.91
N PHE A 69 1.68 -13.09 -19.88
CA PHE A 69 2.25 -14.42 -20.05
C PHE A 69 1.31 -15.36 -20.81
N VAL A 70 0.03 -15.43 -20.42
CA VAL A 70 -0.98 -16.27 -21.09
C VAL A 70 -1.12 -15.88 -22.56
N LEU A 71 -1.15 -14.58 -22.88
CA LEU A 71 -1.24 -14.10 -24.26
C LEU A 71 0.01 -14.45 -25.07
N ARG A 72 1.20 -14.23 -24.51
CA ARG A 72 2.48 -14.56 -25.15
C ARG A 72 2.60 -16.05 -25.39
N PHE A 73 2.29 -16.86 -24.39
CA PHE A 73 2.33 -18.31 -24.45
C PHE A 73 1.37 -18.87 -25.51
N ARG A 74 0.16 -18.31 -25.62
CA ARG A 74 -0.79 -18.68 -26.68
C ARG A 74 -0.34 -18.24 -28.08
N SER A 75 0.40 -17.14 -28.19
CA SER A 75 0.85 -16.58 -29.47
C SER A 75 1.97 -17.40 -30.13
N ASP A 76 2.82 -18.08 -29.37
CA ASP A 76 3.90 -18.94 -29.90
C ASP A 76 3.84 -20.32 -29.21
N SER A 77 2.64 -20.92 -29.24
CA SER A 77 2.35 -22.16 -28.52
C SER A 77 3.16 -23.35 -29.01
N GLU A 78 3.52 -23.40 -30.31
CA GLU A 78 4.31 -24.50 -30.88
C GLU A 78 5.71 -24.60 -30.25
N LYS A 79 6.39 -23.47 -29.99
CA LYS A 79 7.71 -23.48 -29.35
C LYS A 79 7.60 -23.60 -27.83
N HIS A 80 6.59 -22.97 -27.24
CA HIS A 80 6.46 -22.93 -25.79
C HIS A 80 5.83 -24.20 -25.18
N MET A 81 5.11 -25.01 -25.96
CA MET A 81 4.63 -26.34 -25.52
C MET A 81 5.77 -27.36 -25.36
N GLN A 82 6.92 -27.15 -25.98
CA GLN A 82 8.11 -28.00 -25.77
C GLN A 82 8.79 -27.72 -24.42
N ASN A 83 8.55 -26.55 -23.83
CA ASN A 83 9.13 -26.18 -22.55
C ASN A 83 8.19 -26.59 -21.39
N VAL A 84 8.53 -27.69 -20.72
CA VAL A 84 7.74 -28.31 -19.64
C VAL A 84 7.36 -27.28 -18.56
N LYS A 85 8.31 -26.44 -18.15
CA LYS A 85 8.10 -25.44 -17.08
C LYS A 85 7.14 -24.32 -17.50
N ALA A 86 7.17 -23.92 -18.77
CA ALA A 86 6.27 -22.90 -19.28
C ALA A 86 4.82 -23.40 -19.35
N ARG A 87 4.67 -24.67 -19.73
CA ARG A 87 3.38 -25.36 -19.77
C ARG A 87 2.79 -25.55 -18.37
N GLU A 88 3.59 -26.00 -17.40
CA GLU A 88 3.15 -26.13 -16.01
C GLU A 88 2.66 -24.79 -15.44
N LEU A 89 3.40 -23.70 -15.68
CA LEU A 89 2.98 -22.37 -15.25
C LEU A 89 1.69 -21.92 -15.92
N PHE A 90 1.52 -22.20 -17.22
CA PHE A 90 0.28 -21.89 -17.93
C PHE A 90 -0.91 -22.68 -17.36
N ASP A 91 -0.74 -23.97 -17.11
CA ASP A 91 -1.78 -24.83 -16.55
C ASP A 91 -2.14 -24.40 -15.11
N ASP A 92 -1.16 -24.01 -14.30
CA ASP A 92 -1.36 -23.48 -12.95
C ASP A 92 -2.16 -22.16 -12.97
N ILE A 93 -1.78 -21.24 -13.86
CA ILE A 93 -2.47 -19.96 -14.04
C ILE A 93 -3.92 -20.18 -14.48
N ASN A 94 -4.13 -21.06 -15.47
CA ASN A 94 -5.44 -21.32 -16.03
C ASN A 94 -6.34 -22.12 -15.06
N ALA A 95 -5.75 -22.93 -14.19
CA ALA A 95 -6.44 -23.60 -13.08
C ALA A 95 -6.76 -22.66 -11.90
N GLY A 96 -6.36 -21.39 -11.97
CA GLY A 96 -6.59 -20.40 -10.92
C GLY A 96 -5.68 -20.56 -9.70
N ARG A 97 -4.57 -21.30 -9.82
CA ARG A 97 -3.57 -21.41 -8.75
C ARG A 97 -2.71 -20.14 -8.71
N LYS A 98 -2.34 -19.73 -7.49
CA LYS A 98 -1.34 -18.67 -7.31
C LYS A 98 0.02 -19.18 -7.74
N VAL A 99 0.63 -18.50 -8.71
CA VAL A 99 1.97 -18.78 -9.21
C VAL A 99 2.96 -17.71 -8.77
N ASN A 100 4.24 -18.07 -8.72
CA ASN A 100 5.30 -17.13 -8.38
C ASN A 100 5.53 -16.14 -9.53
N ILE A 101 5.36 -14.84 -9.27
CA ILE A 101 5.49 -13.77 -10.26
C ILE A 101 6.90 -13.72 -10.85
N ASP A 102 7.94 -13.97 -10.05
CA ASP A 102 9.33 -13.96 -10.52
C ASP A 102 9.58 -15.08 -11.54
N SER A 103 8.97 -16.24 -11.35
CA SER A 103 9.02 -17.35 -12.31
C SER A 103 8.34 -16.96 -13.63
N VAL A 104 7.15 -16.34 -13.55
CA VAL A 104 6.42 -15.87 -14.74
C VAL A 104 7.21 -14.79 -15.48
N LYS A 105 7.84 -13.85 -14.76
CA LYS A 105 8.66 -12.79 -15.34
C LYS A 105 9.93 -13.33 -16.00
N THR A 106 10.57 -14.32 -15.37
CA THR A 106 11.75 -15.00 -15.94
C THR A 106 11.37 -15.70 -17.25
N MET A 107 10.22 -16.38 -17.29
CA MET A 107 9.70 -17.00 -18.50
C MET A 107 9.40 -15.97 -19.58
N LEU A 108 8.74 -14.87 -19.22
CA LEU A 108 8.39 -13.80 -20.15
C LEU A 108 9.63 -13.15 -20.79
N SER A 109 10.78 -13.16 -20.09
CA SER A 109 12.05 -12.63 -20.61
C SER A 109 12.76 -13.59 -21.57
N VAL A 110 12.41 -14.87 -21.56
CA VAL A 110 13.06 -15.94 -22.34
C VAL A 110 12.20 -16.36 -23.55
N MET A 111 10.94 -15.93 -23.58
CA MET A 111 9.97 -16.12 -24.67
C MET A 111 9.98 -14.96 -25.67
#